data_AF-A0A9X3XDH2-F1
#
_entry.id   AF-A0A9X3XDH2-F1
#
_cell.length_a   1.000
_cell.length_b   1.000
_cell.length_c   1.000
_cell.angle_alpha   90.00
_cell.angle_beta   90.00
_cell.angle_gamma   90.00
#
_symmetry.space_group_name_H-M   'P 1'
#
loop_
_entity.id
_entity.type
_entity.pdbx_description
1 polymer ?
#
loop_
_entity_poly.entity_id
_entity_poly.type
_entity_poly.pdbx_seq_one_letter_code
_entity_poly.pdbx_strand_id
1 'polypeptide(L)'
;MSNESNELNAIHPLADSVLGVLRDVAWNALVERFEEPFTITGDPPGLVQRRLDEALQYALQSGGQALLSDEDEVNHLELLLAFARLVESSAHEYAVVALTAPGRTEPLVSVFATKGGTNQVAVPKKALAQLNVRLVQKQTSKAVFVHNHPDGILHDIFGAAVLGPSAQDRQMLSRAYQHWFATDGYVRSEFYLVEGGTFRKFILPSASEVWDLAKRLGLVTTSAR
;
A
#
# COMPACT_ATOMS: atom_id res chain seq x y z
N MET A 1 27.72 -7.05 21.88
CA MET A 1 26.89 -6.57 20.75
C MET A 1 25.84 -7.62 20.53
N SER A 2 24.64 -7.38 21.04
CA SER A 2 23.53 -8.34 21.10
C SER A 2 22.90 -8.57 19.73
N ASN A 3 22.44 -9.80 19.54
CA ASN A 3 21.88 -10.45 18.37
C ASN A 3 20.49 -9.89 17.94
N GLU A 4 20.31 -8.58 17.85
CA GLU A 4 19.00 -7.97 17.52
C GLU A 4 18.55 -8.24 16.07
N SER A 5 19.45 -8.65 15.19
CA SER A 5 19.14 -9.00 13.80
C SER A 5 18.49 -10.39 13.62
N ASN A 6 18.38 -11.21 14.68
CA ASN A 6 17.76 -12.54 14.61
C ASN A 6 16.29 -12.58 15.10
N GLU A 7 15.80 -11.55 15.78
CA GLU A 7 14.42 -11.55 16.30
C GLU A 7 13.35 -11.22 15.24
N LEU A 8 13.73 -10.58 14.13
CA LEU A 8 12.81 -10.26 13.02
C LEU A 8 12.68 -11.38 11.97
N ASN A 9 13.55 -12.39 12.00
CA ASN A 9 13.47 -13.56 11.10
C ASN A 9 12.63 -14.71 11.67
N ALA A 10 12.22 -14.63 12.94
CA ALA A 10 11.16 -15.48 13.44
C ALA A 10 9.84 -14.90 12.96
N ILE A 11 9.40 -15.29 11.75
CA ILE A 11 8.00 -15.15 11.36
C ILE A 11 7.21 -15.80 12.49
N HIS A 12 6.50 -15.00 13.27
CA HIS A 12 5.77 -15.49 14.42
C HIS A 12 4.79 -16.55 13.88
N PRO A 13 4.68 -17.76 14.47
CA PRO A 13 3.71 -18.76 14.02
C PRO A 13 2.25 -18.25 13.99
N LEU A 14 1.99 -17.17 14.75
CA LEU A 14 0.76 -16.40 14.79
C LEU A 14 0.58 -15.50 13.56
N ALA A 15 1.65 -14.91 13.04
CA ALA A 15 1.62 -14.19 11.77
C ALA A 15 1.21 -15.18 10.67
N ASP A 16 1.86 -16.32 10.50
CA ASP A 16 1.53 -17.28 9.43
C ASP A 16 0.07 -17.77 9.48
N SER A 17 -0.47 -18.00 10.69
CA SER A 17 -1.88 -18.39 10.86
C SER A 17 -2.84 -17.26 10.50
N VAL A 18 -2.55 -16.02 10.92
CA VAL A 18 -3.37 -14.85 10.57
C VAL A 18 -3.27 -14.52 9.09
N LEU A 19 -2.10 -14.72 8.48
CA LEU A 19 -1.84 -14.44 7.06
C LEU A 19 -2.47 -15.49 6.14
N GLY A 20 -2.54 -16.74 6.58
CA GLY A 20 -3.34 -17.78 5.93
C GLY A 20 -4.84 -17.44 5.98
N VAL A 21 -5.31 -16.87 7.09
CA VAL A 21 -6.70 -16.44 7.28
C VAL A 21 -7.04 -15.16 6.47
N LEU A 22 -6.10 -14.22 6.38
CA LEU A 22 -6.21 -12.99 5.58
C LEU A 22 -6.29 -13.26 4.09
N ARG A 23 -5.73 -14.38 3.59
CA ARG A 23 -5.62 -14.65 2.15
C ARG A 23 -6.97 -14.76 1.43
N ASP A 24 -8.00 -15.34 2.05
CA ASP A 24 -9.23 -15.70 1.31
C ASP A 24 -10.54 -15.18 1.93
N VAL A 25 -10.77 -15.32 3.25
CA VAL A 25 -12.07 -14.97 3.86
C VAL A 25 -12.02 -13.62 4.58
N ALA A 26 -10.94 -13.34 5.31
CA ALA A 26 -10.87 -12.08 6.04
C ALA A 26 -10.62 -10.87 5.12
N TRP A 27 -10.08 -11.05 3.90
CA TRP A 27 -9.89 -9.90 3.00
C TRP A 27 -11.21 -9.29 2.52
N ASN A 28 -12.21 -10.13 2.22
CA ASN A 28 -13.52 -9.62 1.81
C ASN A 28 -14.19 -8.87 2.96
N ALA A 29 -14.09 -9.40 4.19
CA ALA A 29 -14.59 -8.72 5.39
C ALA A 29 -13.80 -7.45 5.73
N LEU A 30 -12.50 -7.41 5.42
CA LEU A 30 -11.66 -6.23 5.59
C LEU A 30 -11.98 -5.15 4.56
N VAL A 31 -12.13 -5.55 3.30
CA VAL A 31 -12.59 -4.67 2.22
C VAL A 31 -13.94 -4.08 2.59
N GLU A 32 -14.93 -4.90 2.95
CA GLU A 32 -16.27 -4.42 3.34
C GLU A 32 -16.23 -3.44 4.52
N ARG A 33 -15.31 -3.63 5.47
CA ARG A 33 -15.25 -2.84 6.70
C ARG A 33 -14.40 -1.56 6.60
N PHE A 34 -13.34 -1.58 5.80
CA PHE A 34 -12.32 -0.52 5.77
C PHE A 34 -12.19 0.15 4.40
N GLU A 35 -13.01 -0.24 3.43
CA GLU A 35 -13.20 0.51 2.20
C GLU A 35 -13.99 1.78 2.48
N GLU A 36 -13.42 2.91 2.06
CA GLU A 36 -14.07 4.21 2.08
C GLU A 36 -14.23 4.70 0.63
N PRO A 37 -15.41 5.21 0.25
CA PRO A 37 -15.56 5.96 -0.99
C PRO A 37 -14.55 7.10 -1.00
N PHE A 38 -13.78 7.22 -2.08
CA PHE A 38 -12.80 8.28 -2.22
C PHE A 38 -12.98 8.98 -3.55
N THR A 39 -13.08 10.29 -3.51
CA THR A 39 -13.10 11.10 -4.73
C THR A 39 -11.96 12.08 -4.63
N ILE A 40 -11.08 12.02 -5.62
CA ILE A 40 -10.02 13.01 -5.74
C ILE A 40 -10.55 14.20 -6.52
N THR A 41 -10.44 15.39 -5.94
CA THR A 41 -10.88 16.64 -6.58
C THR A 41 -9.79 17.68 -6.46
N GLY A 42 -9.65 18.50 -7.51
CA GLY A 42 -8.68 19.59 -7.58
C GLY A 42 -7.50 19.30 -8.51
N ASP A 43 -6.71 20.35 -8.73
CA ASP A 43 -5.46 20.30 -9.47
C ASP A 43 -4.31 20.64 -8.51
N PRO A 44 -3.24 19.84 -8.45
CA PRO A 44 -2.08 20.23 -7.67
C PRO A 44 -1.39 21.45 -8.31
N PRO A 45 -0.73 22.31 -7.52
CA PRO A 45 0.03 23.43 -8.08
C PRO A 45 1.02 22.96 -9.15
N GLY A 46 1.10 23.66 -10.28
CA GLY A 46 1.84 23.18 -11.46
C GLY A 46 3.31 22.84 -11.21
N LEU A 47 3.96 23.49 -10.24
CA LEU A 47 5.34 23.17 -9.85
C LEU A 47 5.46 21.85 -9.08
N VAL A 48 4.59 21.64 -8.08
CA VAL A 48 4.53 20.39 -7.30
C VAL A 48 4.20 19.23 -8.23
N GLN A 49 3.26 19.47 -9.15
CA GLN A 49 2.87 18.48 -10.13
C GLN A 49 4.03 18.03 -11.01
N ARG A 50 4.75 18.99 -11.59
CA ARG A 50 5.90 18.68 -12.44
C ARG A 50 6.96 17.86 -11.71
N ARG A 51 7.24 18.20 -10.44
CA ARG A 51 8.21 17.46 -9.61
C ARG A 51 7.76 16.03 -9.35
N LEU A 52 6.48 15.82 -9.05
CA LEU A 52 5.90 14.50 -8.87
C LEU A 52 5.95 13.66 -10.14
N ASP A 53 5.64 14.26 -11.29
CA ASP A 53 5.73 13.57 -12.58
C ASP A 53 7.17 13.15 -12.89
N GLU A 54 8.14 14.06 -12.67
CA GLU A 54 9.56 13.76 -12.83
C GLU A 54 10.02 12.65 -11.87
N ALA A 55 9.58 12.68 -10.61
CA ALA A 55 9.89 11.66 -9.62
C ALA A 55 9.30 10.30 -9.98
N LEU A 56 8.03 10.23 -10.40
CA LEU A 56 7.38 9.00 -10.83
C LEU A 56 8.05 8.41 -12.07
N GLN A 57 8.30 9.24 -13.09
CA GLN A 57 9.01 8.80 -14.30
C GLN A 57 10.41 8.29 -13.97
N TYR A 58 11.16 8.99 -13.13
CA TYR A 58 12.47 8.54 -12.67
C TYR A 58 12.39 7.23 -11.90
N ALA A 59 11.45 7.07 -10.97
CA ALA A 59 11.27 5.84 -10.20
C ALA A 59 10.94 4.64 -11.11
N LEU A 60 10.12 4.87 -12.14
CA LEU A 60 9.76 3.86 -13.15
C LEU A 60 10.95 3.47 -14.02
N GLN A 61 11.76 4.44 -14.47
CA GLN A 61 12.93 4.21 -15.33
C GLN A 61 14.09 3.56 -14.57
N SER A 62 14.34 4.00 -13.33
CA SER A 62 15.41 3.49 -12.47
C SER A 62 15.05 2.17 -11.77
N GLY A 63 13.82 1.68 -11.96
CA GLY A 63 13.31 0.44 -11.37
C GLY A 63 13.33 0.47 -9.84
N GLY A 64 13.04 1.62 -9.23
CA GLY A 64 13.39 1.79 -7.82
C GLY A 64 12.71 2.92 -7.09
N GLN A 65 13.39 4.06 -7.00
CA GLN A 65 13.13 5.07 -5.97
C GLN A 65 13.48 6.45 -6.51
N ALA A 66 12.57 7.40 -6.33
CA ALA A 66 12.83 8.82 -6.40
C ALA A 66 12.75 9.41 -4.99
N LEU A 67 13.65 10.34 -4.67
CA LEU A 67 13.60 11.12 -3.45
C LEU A 67 12.97 12.47 -3.77
N LEU A 68 11.95 12.84 -3.01
CA LEU A 68 11.40 14.19 -2.98
C LEU A 68 12.14 14.95 -1.88
N SER A 69 12.39 16.24 -2.08
CA SER A 69 13.04 17.03 -1.05
C SER A 69 12.06 17.33 0.09
N ASP A 70 12.59 17.41 1.31
CA ASP A 70 11.82 17.74 2.51
C ASP A 70 11.14 19.12 2.44
N GLU A 71 11.58 19.98 1.52
CA GLU A 71 11.05 21.34 1.27
C GLU A 71 9.86 21.35 0.31
N ASP A 72 9.60 20.24 -0.39
CA ASP A 72 8.53 20.18 -1.39
C ASP A 72 7.13 20.10 -0.78
N GLU A 73 7.02 19.84 0.53
CA GLU A 73 5.77 19.66 1.29
C GLU A 73 4.72 18.77 0.59
N VAL A 74 5.18 17.81 -0.23
CA VAL A 74 4.29 16.98 -1.05
C VAL A 74 3.46 16.07 -0.19
N ASN A 75 2.14 16.13 -0.35
CA ASN A 75 1.23 15.27 0.36
C ASN A 75 0.68 14.15 -0.54
N HIS A 76 -0.03 13.21 0.07
CA HIS A 76 -0.57 12.04 -0.63
C HIS A 76 -1.67 12.38 -1.65
N LEU A 77 -2.43 13.47 -1.46
CA LEU A 77 -3.43 13.89 -2.44
C LEU A 77 -2.77 14.30 -3.76
N GLU A 78 -1.68 15.04 -3.68
CA GLU A 78 -0.92 15.48 -4.85
C GLU A 78 -0.30 14.29 -5.58
N LEU A 79 0.21 13.30 -4.84
CA LEU A 79 0.68 12.03 -5.41
C LEU A 79 -0.44 11.31 -6.18
N LEU A 80 -1.63 11.21 -5.60
CA LEU A 80 -2.76 10.53 -6.22
C LEU A 80 -3.23 11.26 -7.49
N LEU A 81 -3.18 12.59 -7.52
CA LEU A 81 -3.47 13.40 -8.72
C LEU A 81 -2.43 13.16 -9.83
N ALA A 82 -1.14 13.13 -9.48
CA ALA A 82 -0.09 12.79 -10.44
C ALA A 82 -0.24 11.36 -10.97
N PHE A 83 -0.59 10.42 -10.09
CA PHE A 83 -0.86 9.04 -10.46
C PHE A 83 -2.07 8.90 -11.40
N ALA A 84 -3.18 9.62 -11.14
CA ALA A 84 -4.37 9.62 -12.00
C ALA A 84 -4.01 9.93 -13.46
N ARG A 85 -3.23 11.00 -13.68
CA ARG A 85 -2.76 11.39 -15.01
C ARG A 85 -1.85 10.35 -15.66
N LEU A 86 -0.97 9.74 -14.87
CA LEU A 86 -0.08 8.68 -15.35
C LEU A 86 -0.88 7.51 -15.94
N VAL A 87 -1.99 7.13 -15.28
CA VAL A 87 -2.77 5.94 -15.66
C VAL A 87 -3.86 6.20 -16.68
N GLU A 88 -4.43 7.41 -16.75
CA GLU A 88 -5.41 7.81 -17.78
C GLU A 88 -4.90 7.59 -19.22
N SER A 89 -3.59 7.68 -19.41
CA SER A 89 -2.94 7.62 -20.71
C SER A 89 -2.41 6.23 -21.09
N SER A 90 -2.60 5.20 -20.25
CA SER A 90 -1.77 4.01 -20.32
C SER A 90 -2.52 2.68 -20.27
N ALA A 91 -2.15 1.77 -21.17
CA ALA A 91 -2.62 0.39 -21.18
C ALA A 91 -1.89 -0.52 -20.17
N HIS A 92 -1.14 0.07 -19.24
CA HIS A 92 -0.29 -0.65 -18.29
C HIS A 92 -0.83 -0.57 -16.86
N GLU A 93 -0.48 -1.58 -16.07
CA GLU A 93 -0.58 -1.50 -14.61
C GLU A 93 0.63 -0.74 -14.05
N TYR A 94 0.39 0.00 -12.98
CA TYR A 94 1.38 0.74 -12.22
C TYR A 94 1.11 0.58 -10.73
N ALA A 95 2.14 0.27 -9.95
CA ALA A 95 2.06 0.34 -8.50
C ALA A 95 3.05 1.35 -7.98
N VAL A 96 2.56 2.24 -7.13
CA VAL A 96 3.35 3.26 -6.45
C VAL A 96 3.28 3.05 -4.96
N VAL A 97 4.41 3.20 -4.29
CA VAL A 97 4.47 3.32 -2.83
C VAL A 97 5.16 4.62 -2.52
N ALA A 98 4.57 5.42 -1.63
CA ALA A 98 5.20 6.62 -1.11
C ALA A 98 5.31 6.56 0.41
N LEU A 99 6.45 7.03 0.93
CA LEU A 99 6.76 7.02 2.35
C LEU A 99 7.03 8.43 2.85
N THR A 100 6.52 8.78 4.03
CA THR A 100 6.78 10.08 4.68
C THR A 100 8.20 10.19 5.23
N ALA A 101 8.66 11.38 5.63
CA ALA A 101 9.91 11.49 6.39
C ALA A 101 9.79 10.81 7.78
N PRO A 102 10.87 10.20 8.31
CA PRO A 102 10.91 9.80 9.71
C PRO A 102 10.67 10.98 10.66
N GLY A 103 9.74 10.83 11.60
CA GLY A 103 9.53 11.80 12.69
C GLY A 103 8.86 13.13 12.30
N ARG A 104 8.30 13.27 11.09
CA ARG A 104 7.54 14.46 10.67
C ARG A 104 6.04 14.17 10.52
N THR A 105 5.22 15.20 10.71
CA THR A 105 3.80 15.18 10.36
C THR A 105 3.62 15.49 8.86
N GLU A 106 3.81 14.43 8.07
CA GLU A 106 3.09 14.13 6.82
C GLU A 106 3.60 14.57 5.42
N PRO A 107 4.82 15.13 5.19
CA PRO A 107 5.35 15.24 3.83
C PRO A 107 5.93 13.90 3.33
N LEU A 108 5.64 13.55 2.07
CA LEU A 108 6.20 12.42 1.33
C LEU A 108 7.63 12.73 0.88
N VAL A 109 8.55 11.78 1.06
CA VAL A 109 9.98 11.97 0.74
C VAL A 109 10.58 10.88 -0.13
N SER A 110 9.90 9.75 -0.25
CA SER A 110 10.37 8.64 -1.09
C SER A 110 9.20 8.08 -1.87
N VAL A 111 9.34 8.05 -3.19
CA VAL A 111 8.36 7.49 -4.12
C VAL A 111 9.02 6.32 -4.84
N PHE A 112 8.35 5.18 -4.84
CA PHE A 112 8.78 3.97 -5.52
C PHE A 112 7.71 3.59 -6.51
N ALA A 113 8.10 3.14 -7.70
CA ALA A 113 7.15 2.80 -8.74
C ALA A 113 7.57 1.55 -9.51
N THR A 114 6.59 0.77 -9.93
CA THR A 114 6.73 -0.38 -10.85
C THR A 114 5.68 -0.26 -11.95
N LYS A 115 5.99 -0.82 -13.13
CA LYS A 115 5.13 -0.86 -14.31
C LYS A 115 5.15 -2.25 -14.92
N GLY A 116 4.02 -2.73 -15.42
CA GLY A 116 3.89 -4.07 -15.99
C GLY A 116 2.63 -4.27 -16.83
N GLY A 117 2.45 -5.50 -17.32
CA GLY A 117 1.18 -5.95 -17.91
C GLY A 117 0.19 -6.44 -16.85
N THR A 118 -1.03 -6.77 -17.28
CA THR A 118 -2.11 -7.19 -16.38
C THR A 118 -1.69 -8.36 -15.49
N ASN A 119 -1.80 -8.21 -14.17
CA ASN A 119 -1.35 -9.15 -13.13
C ASN A 119 0.17 -9.36 -13.05
N GLN A 120 0.98 -8.42 -13.51
CA GLN A 120 2.45 -8.52 -13.40
C GLN A 120 3.05 -7.47 -12.48
N VAL A 121 2.26 -6.48 -12.08
CA VAL A 121 2.72 -5.43 -11.19
C VAL A 121 2.66 -5.91 -9.75
N ALA A 122 3.70 -5.56 -9.01
CA ALA A 122 3.84 -5.84 -7.59
C ALA A 122 4.44 -4.62 -6.92
N VAL A 123 4.24 -4.51 -5.60
CA VAL A 123 4.86 -3.45 -4.80
C VAL A 123 6.37 -3.41 -5.05
N PRO A 124 6.95 -2.22 -5.28
CA PRO A 124 8.39 -2.06 -5.44
C PRO A 124 9.15 -2.70 -4.26
N LYS A 125 10.00 -3.70 -4.54
CA LYS A 125 10.77 -4.40 -3.49
C LYS A 125 11.62 -3.46 -2.63
N LYS A 126 12.12 -2.37 -3.23
CA LYS A 126 12.87 -1.32 -2.52
C LYS A 126 12.01 -0.59 -1.49
N ALA A 127 10.72 -0.39 -1.77
CA ALA A 127 9.79 0.20 -0.81
C ALA A 127 9.64 -0.70 0.42
N LEU A 128 9.46 -2.02 0.21
CA LEU A 128 9.40 -2.99 1.30
C LEU A 128 10.69 -3.03 2.13
N ALA A 129 11.84 -3.00 1.46
CA ALA A 129 13.13 -2.94 2.15
C ALA A 129 13.26 -1.68 3.01
N GLN A 130 12.87 -0.50 2.50
CA GLN A 130 12.94 0.74 3.25
C GLN A 130 11.91 0.81 4.38
N LEU A 131 10.72 0.25 4.18
CA LEU A 131 9.75 0.05 5.26
C LEU A 131 10.34 -0.81 6.38
N ASN A 132 10.98 -1.93 6.03
CA ASN A 132 11.63 -2.80 7.02
C ASN A 132 12.73 -2.07 7.80
N VAL A 133 13.55 -1.24 7.15
CA VAL A 133 14.56 -0.42 7.84
C VAL A 133 13.91 0.53 8.85
N ARG A 134 12.85 1.24 8.46
CA ARG A 134 12.13 2.17 9.34
C ARG A 134 11.47 1.46 10.51
N LEU A 135 10.91 0.27 10.27
CA LEU A 135 10.32 -0.59 11.29
C LEU A 135 11.36 -1.04 12.33
N VAL A 136 12.52 -1.53 11.88
CA VAL A 136 13.65 -1.87 12.78
C VAL A 136 14.05 -0.68 13.64
N GLN A 137 14.05 0.52 13.05
CA GLN A 137 14.41 1.77 13.72
C GLN A 137 13.29 2.34 14.59
N LYS A 138 12.13 1.67 14.71
CA LYS A 138 10.95 2.15 15.45
C LYS A 138 10.54 3.57 15.02
N GLN A 139 10.66 3.85 13.73
CA GLN A 139 10.34 5.16 13.16
C GLN A 139 8.87 5.21 12.76
N THR A 140 8.14 6.19 13.29
CA THR A 140 6.78 6.46 12.82
C THR A 140 6.81 6.87 11.36
N SER A 141 6.01 6.22 10.51
CA SER A 141 5.91 6.51 9.08
C SER A 141 4.48 6.30 8.57
N LYS A 142 4.09 7.07 7.55
CA LYS A 142 2.92 6.77 6.72
C LYS A 142 3.38 6.19 5.39
N ALA A 143 2.72 5.12 4.97
CA ALA A 143 2.91 4.47 3.68
C ALA A 143 1.64 4.60 2.84
N VAL A 144 1.77 5.12 1.63
CA VAL A 144 0.68 5.30 0.69
C VAL A 144 0.93 4.38 -0.49
N PHE A 145 0.07 3.39 -0.65
CA PHE A 145 0.10 2.42 -1.74
C PHE A 145 -0.95 2.83 -2.76
N VAL A 146 -0.59 2.87 -4.04
CA VAL A 146 -1.50 3.21 -5.13
C VAL A 146 -1.31 2.19 -6.25
N HIS A 147 -2.39 1.62 -6.76
CA HIS A 147 -2.36 0.66 -7.87
C HIS A 147 -3.53 0.94 -8.82
N ASN A 148 -3.33 0.83 -10.13
CA ASN A 148 -4.41 0.84 -11.11
C ASN A 148 -4.60 -0.52 -11.78
N HIS A 149 -5.85 -0.86 -12.07
CA HIS A 149 -6.17 -1.85 -13.08
C HIS A 149 -6.56 -1.10 -14.36
N PRO A 150 -5.79 -1.24 -15.47
CA PRO A 150 -6.26 -0.74 -16.75
C PRO A 150 -7.54 -1.50 -17.12
N ASP A 151 -8.52 -0.78 -17.67
CA ASP A 151 -9.83 -1.35 -18.01
C ASP A 151 -9.64 -2.64 -18.84
N GLY A 152 -10.03 -3.77 -18.23
CA GLY A 152 -9.98 -5.07 -18.87
C GLY A 152 -11.36 -5.47 -19.38
N ILE A 153 -11.39 -6.42 -20.33
CA ILE A 153 -12.61 -7.10 -20.84
C ILE A 153 -13.57 -7.53 -19.71
N LEU A 154 -13.07 -7.78 -18.49
CA LEU A 154 -13.89 -8.13 -17.33
C LEU A 154 -14.82 -7.00 -16.86
N HIS A 155 -14.40 -5.73 -16.98
CA HIS A 155 -15.25 -4.58 -16.68
C HIS A 155 -16.40 -4.43 -17.70
N ASP A 156 -16.12 -4.77 -18.96
CA ASP A 156 -17.11 -4.79 -20.05
C ASP A 156 -18.07 -5.99 -19.95
N ILE A 157 -17.61 -7.15 -19.46
CA ILE A 157 -18.40 -8.39 -19.37
C ILE A 157 -19.23 -8.46 -18.09
N PHE A 158 -18.67 -8.07 -16.93
CA PHE A 158 -19.35 -8.19 -15.63
C PHE A 158 -20.02 -6.88 -15.19
N GLY A 159 -19.96 -5.84 -16.03
CA GLY A 159 -20.31 -4.48 -15.63
C GLY A 159 -19.37 -3.98 -14.52
N ALA A 160 -19.67 -2.81 -13.95
CA ALA A 160 -18.99 -2.29 -12.76
C ALA A 160 -19.25 -3.13 -11.48
N ALA A 161 -19.33 -4.45 -11.60
CA ALA A 161 -19.23 -5.36 -10.48
C ALA A 161 -17.83 -5.20 -9.88
N VAL A 162 -17.77 -4.29 -8.90
CA VAL A 162 -16.68 -3.93 -8.00
C VAL A 162 -15.68 -5.08 -7.87
N LEU A 163 -14.68 -5.10 -8.75
CA LEU A 163 -13.57 -6.01 -8.61
C LEU A 163 -12.76 -5.43 -7.46
N GLY A 164 -12.87 -6.01 -6.26
CA GLY A 164 -11.99 -5.65 -5.16
C GLY A 164 -10.51 -5.83 -5.55
N PRO A 165 -9.57 -5.55 -4.62
CA PRO A 165 -8.15 -5.81 -4.84
C PRO A 165 -7.92 -7.21 -5.45
N SER A 166 -7.10 -7.31 -6.49
CA SER A 166 -6.81 -8.58 -7.18
C SER A 166 -6.22 -9.60 -6.19
N ALA A 167 -6.22 -10.90 -6.53
CA ALA A 167 -5.53 -11.90 -5.68
C ALA A 167 -4.06 -11.54 -5.43
N GLN A 168 -3.43 -10.88 -6.40
CA GLN A 168 -2.05 -10.39 -6.31
C GLN A 168 -1.93 -9.19 -5.38
N ASP A 169 -2.88 -8.25 -5.42
CA ASP A 169 -2.96 -7.16 -4.44
C ASP A 169 -3.16 -7.68 -3.03
N ARG A 170 -4.07 -8.64 -2.86
CA ARG A 170 -4.34 -9.26 -1.56
C ARG A 170 -3.10 -9.95 -1.01
N GLN A 171 -2.39 -10.70 -1.85
CA GLN A 171 -1.14 -11.34 -1.47
C GLN A 171 -0.05 -10.32 -1.14
N MET A 172 0.04 -9.24 -1.92
CA MET A 172 1.01 -8.16 -1.74
C MET A 172 0.74 -7.37 -0.46
N LEU A 173 -0.50 -6.95 -0.23
CA LEU A 173 -0.92 -6.28 1.00
C LEU A 173 -0.70 -7.21 2.18
N SER A 174 -1.13 -8.47 2.11
CA SER A 174 -0.86 -9.47 3.16
C SER A 174 0.63 -9.59 3.48
N ARG A 175 1.53 -9.53 2.49
CA ARG A 175 2.98 -9.49 2.71
C ARG A 175 3.43 -8.24 3.46
N ALA A 176 2.89 -7.07 3.11
CA ALA A 176 3.15 -5.84 3.86
C ALA A 176 2.65 -5.94 5.31
N TYR A 177 1.47 -6.57 5.53
CA TYR A 177 0.94 -6.85 6.87
C TYR A 177 1.82 -7.75 7.72
N GLN A 178 2.50 -8.75 7.15
CA GLN A 178 3.44 -9.62 7.91
C GLN A 178 4.47 -8.79 8.67
N HIS A 179 4.92 -7.70 8.06
CA HIS A 179 5.88 -6.77 8.65
C HIS A 179 5.22 -5.83 9.68
N TRP A 180 3.94 -5.46 9.50
CA TRP A 180 3.19 -4.62 10.44
C TRP A 180 2.78 -5.35 11.72
N PHE A 181 2.53 -6.66 11.68
CA PHE A 181 2.24 -7.46 12.88
C PHE A 181 3.34 -7.40 13.94
N ALA A 182 4.59 -7.21 13.53
CA ALA A 182 5.72 -7.14 14.46
C ALA A 182 5.83 -5.79 15.20
N THR A 183 5.04 -4.76 14.84
CA THR A 183 5.38 -3.36 15.15
C THR A 183 4.17 -2.44 15.38
N ASP A 184 3.08 -2.97 15.95
CA ASP A 184 1.81 -2.26 16.16
C ASP A 184 2.00 -0.76 16.52
N GLY A 185 1.56 0.14 15.64
CA GLY A 185 1.59 1.59 15.84
C GLY A 185 2.71 2.40 15.14
N TYR A 186 3.76 1.79 14.59
CA TYR A 186 4.85 2.54 13.93
C TYR A 186 4.59 2.88 12.46
N VAL A 187 3.85 2.05 11.72
CA VAL A 187 3.52 2.33 10.31
C VAL A 187 2.02 2.37 10.13
N ARG A 188 1.52 3.49 9.61
CA ARG A 188 0.14 3.63 9.12
C ARG A 188 0.15 3.49 7.62
N SER A 189 -0.83 2.77 7.07
CA SER A 189 -0.86 2.48 5.65
C SER A 189 -2.22 2.76 5.04
N GLU A 190 -2.21 3.37 3.87
CA GLU A 190 -3.40 3.56 3.04
C GLU A 190 -3.15 2.88 1.69
N PHE A 191 -4.16 2.19 1.19
CA PHE A 191 -4.13 1.60 -0.15
C PHE A 191 -5.21 2.25 -1.01
N TYR A 192 -4.82 2.68 -2.20
CA TYR A 192 -5.69 3.29 -3.18
C TYR A 192 -5.71 2.42 -4.42
N LEU A 193 -6.90 1.96 -4.81
CA LEU A 193 -7.14 1.22 -6.04
C LEU A 193 -7.80 2.15 -7.06
N VAL A 194 -7.28 2.17 -8.28
CA VAL A 194 -7.80 2.99 -9.38
C VAL A 194 -8.35 2.10 -10.48
N GLU A 195 -9.66 2.20 -10.72
CA GLU A 195 -10.40 1.38 -11.69
C GLU A 195 -11.39 2.26 -12.45
N GLY A 196 -11.36 2.24 -13.79
CA GLY A 196 -12.24 3.09 -14.61
C GLY A 196 -12.18 4.58 -14.25
N GLY A 197 -10.99 5.08 -13.87
CA GLY A 197 -10.79 6.46 -13.40
C GLY A 197 -11.32 6.78 -12.01
N THR A 198 -11.88 5.80 -11.30
CA THR A 198 -12.40 5.95 -9.94
C THR A 198 -11.38 5.48 -8.91
N PHE A 199 -11.17 6.27 -7.86
CA PHE A 199 -10.32 5.90 -6.74
C PHE A 199 -11.15 5.23 -5.64
N ARG A 200 -10.63 4.14 -5.09
CA ARG A 200 -11.18 3.45 -3.92
C ARG A 200 -10.10 3.42 -2.86
N LYS A 201 -10.43 3.91 -1.66
CA LYS A 201 -9.49 3.98 -0.56
C LYS A 201 -9.77 2.84 0.41
N PHE A 202 -8.70 2.19 0.83
CA PHE A 202 -8.69 1.16 1.86
C PHE A 202 -7.76 1.62 2.96
N ILE A 203 -8.32 1.89 4.13
CA ILE A 203 -7.49 2.08 5.32
C ILE A 203 -7.03 0.71 5.75
N LEU A 204 -5.72 0.49 5.77
CA LEU A 204 -5.20 -0.80 6.17
C LEU A 204 -5.22 -0.87 7.71
N PRO A 205 -6.04 -1.73 8.34
CA PRO A 205 -6.09 -1.85 9.79
C PRO A 205 -4.74 -2.11 10.46
N SER A 206 -4.65 -1.75 11.73
CA SER A 206 -3.52 -2.15 12.57
C SER A 206 -3.48 -3.67 12.77
N ALA A 207 -2.33 -4.16 13.23
CA ALA A 207 -2.16 -5.55 13.63
C ALA A 207 -3.18 -5.98 14.70
N SER A 208 -3.43 -5.09 15.67
CA SER A 208 -4.41 -5.28 16.73
C SER A 208 -5.85 -5.36 16.19
N GLU A 209 -6.22 -4.50 15.24
CA GLU A 209 -7.54 -4.51 14.61
C GLU A 209 -7.78 -5.80 13.80
N VAL A 210 -6.77 -6.26 13.05
CA VAL A 210 -6.87 -7.54 12.33
C VAL A 210 -6.99 -8.72 13.29
N TRP A 211 -6.24 -8.70 14.39
CA TRP A 211 -6.29 -9.76 15.40
C TRP A 211 -7.67 -9.85 16.07
N ASP A 212 -8.26 -8.71 16.42
CA ASP A 212 -9.60 -8.65 16.99
C ASP A 212 -10.68 -9.09 15.99
N LEU A 213 -10.52 -8.75 14.71
CA LEU A 213 -11.39 -9.25 13.66
C LEU A 213 -11.29 -10.78 13.53
N ALA A 214 -10.07 -11.33 13.52
CA ALA A 214 -9.84 -12.75 13.41
C ALA A 214 -10.47 -13.55 14.58
N LYS A 215 -10.40 -13.01 15.80
CA LYS A 215 -11.12 -13.57 16.97
C LYS A 215 -12.63 -13.53 16.79
N ARG A 216 -13.20 -12.40 16.37
CA ARG A 216 -14.66 -12.24 16.17
C ARG A 216 -15.20 -13.19 15.11
N LEU A 217 -14.43 -13.44 14.07
CA LEU A 217 -14.78 -14.39 13.01
C LEU A 217 -14.55 -15.85 13.41
N GLY A 218 -14.05 -16.13 14.63
CA GLY A 218 -13.77 -17.48 15.12
C GLY A 218 -12.57 -18.15 14.43
N LEU A 219 -11.72 -17.37 13.75
CA LEU A 219 -10.59 -17.86 12.95
C LEU A 219 -9.35 -18.13 13.82
N VAL A 220 -9.34 -17.62 15.04
CA VAL A 220 -8.31 -17.86 16.05
C VAL A 220 -8.98 -18.27 17.35
N THR A 221 -8.59 -19.42 17.90
CA THR A 221 -9.00 -19.83 19.24
C THR A 221 -8.07 -19.18 20.27
N THR A 222 -8.65 -18.40 21.20
CA THR A 222 -7.94 -18.05 22.43
C THR A 222 -7.76 -19.33 23.22
N SER A 223 -6.55 -19.91 23.20
CA SER A 223 -6.21 -20.91 24.21
C SER A 223 -6.20 -20.18 25.54
N ALA A 224 -7.19 -20.50 26.38
CA ALA A 224 -7.20 -20.05 27.76
C ALA A 224 -5.91 -20.56 28.43
N ARG A 225 -5.11 -19.63 28.97
CA ARG A 225 -4.13 -19.88 30.01
C ARG A 225 -4.40 -18.92 31.14
#